data_AF-A0A2S4XNG7-F1
#
_entry.id   AF-A0A2S4XNG7-F1
#
_cell.length_a   1.000
_cell.length_b   1.000
_cell.length_c   1.000
_cell.angle_alpha   90.00
_cell.angle_beta   90.00
_cell.angle_gamma   90.00
#
_symmetry.space_group_name_H-M   'P 1'
#
loop_
_entity.id
_entity.type
_entity.pdbx_description
1 polymer ?
#
loop_
_entity_poly.entity_id
_entity_poly.type
_entity_poly.pdbx_seq_one_letter_code
_entity_poly.pdbx_strand_id
1 'polypeptide(L)'
;MAALPPELPPLPALTRAEGAVIDSYLQVLDLLGRINPARGDGTYRGLRAAQALVGRATALRDALALMHERGETELHAETLTRALRVLDGERRARLVAVPPPAEE
;
A
#
# COMPACT_ATOMS: atom_id res chain seq x y z
N MET A 1 7.82 21.85 26.42
CA MET A 1 8.74 20.90 25.76
C MET A 1 7.89 19.89 24.99
N ALA A 2 7.79 20.01 23.66
CA ALA A 2 7.16 18.98 22.85
C ALA A 2 8.09 17.77 22.81
N ALA A 3 7.59 16.58 23.18
CA ALA A 3 8.36 15.35 23.07
C ALA A 3 8.69 15.09 21.59
N LEU A 4 9.95 14.73 21.30
CA LEU A 4 10.34 14.24 19.98
C LEU A 4 9.52 12.98 19.67
N PRO A 5 9.02 12.82 18.44
CA PRO A 5 8.35 11.60 18.04
C PRO A 5 9.29 10.41 18.23
N PRO A 6 8.78 9.25 18.65
CA PRO A 6 9.60 8.04 18.82
C PRO A 6 10.31 7.72 17.50
N GLU A 7 11.60 7.41 17.60
CA GLU A 7 12.41 7.05 16.43
C GLU A 7 11.85 5.78 15.78
N LEU A 8 11.52 5.86 14.49
CA LEU A 8 11.03 4.70 13.75
C LEU A 8 12.18 3.70 13.62
N PRO A 9 11.91 2.38 13.80
CA PRO A 9 12.94 1.38 13.57
C PRO A 9 13.44 1.51 12.11
N PRO A 10 14.74 1.27 11.87
CA PRO A 10 15.29 1.41 10.53
C PRO A 10 14.60 0.45 9.56
N LEU A 11 14.46 0.88 8.31
CA LEU A 11 13.99 0.01 7.24
C LEU A 11 14.92 -1.20 7.13
N PRO A 12 14.39 -2.42 7.06
CA PRO A 12 15.22 -3.59 6.84
C PRO A 12 15.87 -3.52 5.45
N ALA A 13 16.94 -4.27 5.26
CA ALA A 13 17.55 -4.43 3.94
C ALA A 13 16.56 -5.19 3.04
N LEU A 14 16.10 -4.53 1.98
CA LEU A 14 15.21 -5.11 0.97
C LEU A 14 16.00 -5.31 -0.31
N THR A 15 15.74 -6.42 -1.01
CA THR A 15 16.12 -6.53 -2.41
C THR A 15 15.36 -5.48 -3.23
N ARG A 16 15.85 -5.18 -4.43
CA ARG A 16 15.15 -4.27 -5.35
C ARG A 16 13.74 -4.78 -5.70
N ALA A 17 13.54 -6.09 -5.76
CA ALA A 17 12.24 -6.69 -6.08
C ALA A 17 11.26 -6.55 -4.89
N GLU A 18 11.72 -6.84 -3.68
CA GLU A 18 10.92 -6.65 -2.45
C GLU A 18 10.52 -5.20 -2.24
N GLY A 19 11.45 -4.26 -2.47
CA GLY A 19 11.15 -2.83 -2.46
C GLY A 19 10.07 -2.45 -3.49
N ALA A 20 10.18 -2.96 -4.72
CA ALA A 20 9.19 -2.71 -5.77
C ALA A 20 7.79 -3.27 -5.43
N VAL A 21 7.73 -4.44 -4.78
CA VAL A 21 6.47 -5.02 -4.27
C VAL A 21 5.85 -4.09 -3.22
N ILE A 22 6.62 -3.69 -2.20
CA ILE A 22 6.12 -2.82 -1.12
C ILE A 22 5.65 -1.47 -1.67
N ASP A 23 6.48 -0.82 -2.49
CA ASP A 23 6.15 0.49 -3.05
C ASP A 23 4.87 0.44 -3.89
N SER A 24 4.75 -0.57 -4.74
CA SER A 24 3.56 -0.74 -5.60
C SER A 24 2.32 -1.09 -4.77
N TYR A 25 2.48 -1.94 -3.74
CA TYR A 25 1.40 -2.32 -2.82
C TYR A 25 0.85 -1.12 -2.04
N LEU A 26 1.73 -0.30 -1.45
CA LEU A 26 1.30 0.90 -0.71
C LEU A 26 0.62 1.93 -1.61
N GLN A 27 1.07 2.07 -2.86
CA GLN A 27 0.43 2.94 -3.84
C GLN A 27 -0.95 2.42 -4.27
N VAL A 28 -1.12 1.11 -4.39
CA VAL A 28 -2.44 0.48 -4.61
C VAL A 28 -3.38 0.81 -3.46
N LEU A 29 -2.95 0.69 -2.20
CA LEU A 29 -3.76 1.06 -1.03
C LEU A 29 -4.15 2.54 -1.03
N ASP A 30 -3.23 3.44 -1.37
CA ASP A 30 -3.53 4.87 -1.46
C ASP A 30 -4.57 5.17 -2.54
N LEU A 31 -4.51 4.48 -3.69
CA LEU A 31 -5.47 4.65 -4.78
C LEU A 31 -6.84 4.07 -4.42
N LEU A 32 -6.89 2.89 -3.81
CA LEU A 32 -8.12 2.32 -3.28
C LEU A 32 -8.76 3.25 -2.23
N GLY A 33 -7.95 3.85 -1.36
CA GLY A 33 -8.39 4.85 -0.41
C GLY A 33 -9.00 6.11 -1.03
N ARG A 34 -8.54 6.51 -2.22
CA ARG A 34 -9.09 7.65 -2.98
C ARG A 34 -10.38 7.31 -3.73
N ILE A 35 -10.54 6.05 -4.14
CA ILE A 35 -11.75 5.53 -4.77
C ILE A 35 -12.82 5.23 -3.73
N ASN A 36 -12.43 4.93 -2.49
CA ASN A 36 -13.32 4.48 -1.44
C ASN A 36 -14.49 5.48 -1.20
N PRO A 37 -15.75 5.06 -1.45
CA PRO A 37 -16.92 5.92 -1.23
C PRO A 37 -17.11 6.34 0.23
N ALA A 38 -16.53 5.62 1.19
CA ALA A 38 -16.58 5.99 2.60
C ALA A 38 -15.74 7.25 2.93
N ARG A 39 -14.93 7.75 1.98
CA ARG A 39 -13.96 8.82 2.20
C ARG A 39 -14.12 10.02 1.26
N GLY A 40 -15.08 9.99 0.34
CA GLY A 40 -15.31 11.08 -0.60
C GLY A 40 -16.48 10.85 -1.55
N ASP A 41 -16.92 11.95 -2.13
CA ASP A 41 -18.12 12.13 -2.96
C ASP A 41 -17.78 12.52 -4.42
N GLY A 42 -16.53 12.89 -4.70
CA GLY A 42 -16.09 13.35 -6.01
C GLY A 42 -15.84 12.23 -7.04
N THR A 43 -16.78 12.05 -7.98
CA THR A 43 -16.73 11.04 -9.06
C THR A 43 -15.51 11.18 -9.98
N TYR A 44 -15.13 12.39 -10.38
CA TYR A 44 -13.97 12.62 -11.26
C TYR A 44 -12.65 12.23 -10.60
N ARG A 45 -12.48 12.57 -9.31
CA ARG A 45 -11.29 12.20 -8.54
C ARG A 45 -11.20 10.68 -8.38
N GLY A 46 -12.32 10.03 -8.12
CA GLY A 46 -12.43 8.57 -8.08
C GLY A 46 -12.04 7.94 -9.41
N LEU A 47 -12.54 8.46 -10.53
CA LEU A 47 -12.21 7.97 -11.88
C LEU A 47 -10.71 8.07 -12.16
N ARG A 48 -10.07 9.21 -11.86
CA ARG A 48 -8.63 9.39 -12.07
C ARG A 48 -7.80 8.42 -11.19
N ALA A 49 -8.23 8.18 -9.96
CA ALA A 49 -7.59 7.21 -9.08
C ALA A 49 -7.75 5.77 -9.61
N ALA A 50 -8.94 5.39 -10.09
CA ALA A 50 -9.20 4.09 -10.69
C ALA A 50 -8.36 3.85 -11.96
N GLN A 51 -8.20 4.86 -12.81
CA GLN A 51 -7.33 4.78 -13.98
C GLN A 51 -5.86 4.55 -13.58
N ALA A 52 -5.37 5.28 -12.56
CA ALA A 52 -4.01 5.10 -12.07
C ALA A 52 -3.80 3.74 -11.38
N LEU A 53 -4.85 3.19 -10.76
CA LEU A 53 -4.80 1.90 -10.04
C LEU A 53 -4.37 0.77 -10.97
N VAL A 54 -4.86 0.75 -12.21
CA VAL A 54 -4.48 -0.28 -13.19
C VAL A 54 -2.97 -0.36 -13.35
N GLY A 55 -2.31 0.79 -13.59
CA GLY A 55 -0.86 0.83 -13.76
C GLY A 55 -0.08 0.39 -12.51
N ARG A 56 -0.56 0.74 -11.31
CA ARG A 56 0.08 0.30 -10.05
C ARG A 56 -0.15 -1.18 -9.74
N ALA A 57 -1.32 -1.71 -10.08
CA ALA A 57 -1.61 -3.13 -9.97
C ALA A 57 -0.75 -3.95 -10.96
N THR A 58 -0.55 -3.46 -12.18
CA THR A 58 0.37 -4.05 -13.16
C THR A 58 1.80 -4.08 -12.62
N ALA A 59 2.31 -2.96 -12.10
CA ALA A 59 3.66 -2.91 -11.53
C ALA A 59 3.83 -3.87 -10.34
N LEU A 60 2.82 -3.99 -9.47
CA LEU A 60 2.82 -4.96 -8.37
C LEU A 60 2.89 -6.40 -8.88
N ARG A 61 2.05 -6.74 -9.87
CA ARG A 61 2.08 -8.06 -10.52
C ARG A 61 3.45 -8.35 -11.11
N ASP A 62 4.04 -7.40 -11.83
CA ASP A 62 5.33 -7.58 -12.52
C ASP A 62 6.47 -7.76 -11.53
N ALA A 63 6.43 -7.06 -10.38
CA ALA A 63 7.40 -7.26 -9.30
C ALA A 63 7.29 -8.67 -8.69
N LEU A 64 6.07 -9.15 -8.44
CA LEU A 64 5.83 -10.52 -7.95
C LEU A 64 6.22 -11.58 -8.97
N ALA A 65 5.97 -11.34 -10.26
CA ALA A 65 6.38 -12.22 -11.34
C ALA A 65 7.91 -12.33 -11.40
N LEU A 66 8.63 -11.21 -11.28
CA LEU A 66 10.10 -11.20 -11.25
C LEU A 66 10.65 -12.00 -10.07
N MET A 67 10.04 -11.88 -8.88
CA MET A 67 10.42 -12.69 -7.71
C MET A 67 10.22 -14.18 -8.01
N HIS A 68 9.05 -14.53 -8.55
CA HIS A 68 8.73 -15.91 -8.89
C HIS A 68 9.68 -16.51 -9.94
N GLU A 69 10.01 -15.76 -11.00
CA GLU A 69 10.96 -16.15 -12.05
C GLU A 69 12.38 -16.40 -11.50
N ARG A 70 12.76 -15.75 -10.39
CA ARG A 70 14.02 -15.97 -9.69
C ARG A 70 13.99 -17.16 -8.73
N GLY A 71 12.87 -17.87 -8.64
CA GLY A 71 12.65 -18.95 -7.68
C GLY A 71 12.36 -18.47 -6.26
N GLU A 72 12.08 -17.18 -6.07
CA GLU A 72 11.62 -16.64 -4.79
C GLU A 72 10.13 -16.97 -4.64
N THR A 73 9.83 -18.11 -4.02
CA THR A 73 8.44 -18.63 -3.90
C THR A 73 7.71 -18.09 -2.67
N GLU A 74 8.44 -17.49 -1.73
CA GLU A 74 7.89 -16.96 -0.49
C GLU A 74 8.28 -15.50 -0.32
N LEU A 75 7.28 -14.69 0.04
CA LEU A 75 7.49 -13.35 0.57
C LEU A 75 8.02 -13.50 2.00
N HIS A 76 9.23 -13.01 2.30
CA HIS A 76 9.79 -13.03 3.66
C HIS A 76 8.91 -12.20 4.61
N ALA A 77 7.92 -12.87 5.21
CA ALA A 77 6.78 -12.22 5.85
C ALA A 77 7.21 -11.32 7.01
N GLU A 78 8.25 -11.69 7.76
CA GLU A 78 8.77 -10.89 8.86
C GLU A 78 9.41 -9.57 8.37
N THR A 79 10.32 -9.65 7.38
CA THR A 79 10.99 -8.48 6.79
C THR A 79 9.99 -7.53 6.16
N LEU A 80 9.05 -8.05 5.38
CA LEU A 80 8.02 -7.24 4.73
C LEU A 80 7.05 -6.64 5.74
N THR A 81 6.66 -7.38 6.79
CA THR A 81 5.83 -6.84 7.87
C THR A 81 6.51 -5.66 8.57
N ARG A 82 7.81 -5.79 8.87
CA ARG A 82 8.57 -4.70 9.46
C ARG A 82 8.65 -3.49 8.53
N ALA A 83 8.94 -3.71 7.25
CA ALA A 83 8.98 -2.65 6.26
C ALA A 83 7.63 -1.93 6.12
N LEU A 84 6.52 -2.67 6.03
CA LEU A 84 5.17 -2.11 5.96
C LEU A 84 4.82 -1.29 7.20
N ARG A 85 5.20 -1.74 8.40
CA ARG A 85 4.98 -0.96 9.64
C ARG A 85 5.77 0.35 9.63
N VAL A 86 7.03 0.33 9.22
CA VAL A 86 7.87 1.53 9.12
C VAL A 86 7.31 2.51 8.07
N LEU A 87 6.76 2.00 6.97
CA LEU A 87 6.22 2.80 5.86
C LEU A 87 4.76 3.20 6.02
N ASP A 88 4.23 3.14 7.25
CA ASP A 88 2.86 3.54 7.60
C ASP A 88 1.77 2.70 6.87
N GLY A 89 2.09 1.44 6.55
CA GLY A 89 1.22 0.50 5.84
C GLY A 89 -0.08 0.23 6.58
N GLU A 90 -0.06 0.19 7.92
CA GLU A 90 -1.27 0.01 8.73
C GLU A 90 -2.26 1.18 8.55
N ARG A 91 -1.77 2.43 8.50
CA ARG A 91 -2.63 3.59 8.25
C ARG A 91 -3.19 3.58 6.85
N ARG A 92 -2.40 3.18 5.85
CA ARG A 92 -2.86 3.08 4.45
C ARG A 92 -3.85 1.95 4.25
N ALA A 93 -3.69 0.83 4.94
CA ALA A 93 -4.65 -0.28 4.91
C ALA A 93 -6.03 0.15 5.45
N ARG A 94 -6.08 1.03 6.45
CA ARG A 94 -7.32 1.61 7.00
C ARG A 94 -8.03 2.58 6.05
N LEU A 95 -7.45 2.89 4.88
CA LEU A 95 -8.13 3.72 3.88
C LEU A 95 -9.23 2.95 3.13
N VAL A 96 -9.19 1.62 3.15
CA VAL A 96 -10.22 0.76 2.55
C VAL A 96 -11.21 0.36 3.64
N ALA A 97 -12.45 0.82 3.49
CA ALA A 97 -13.51 0.67 4.48
C ALA A 97 -14.87 0.66 3.79
N VAL A 98 -15.85 -0.01 4.38
CA VAL A 98 -17.24 0.06 3.95
C VAL A 98 -17.85 1.35 4.53
N PRO A 99 -18.61 2.15 3.74
CA PRO A 99 -19.33 3.30 4.28
C PRO A 99 -20.23 2.87 5.45
N PRO A 100 -20.34 3.69 6.52
CA PRO A 100 -21.33 3.42 7.57
C PRO A 100 -22.75 3.45 6.97
N PRO A 101 -23.73 2.79 7.60
CA PRO A 101 -25.13 2.95 7.20
C PRO A 101 -25.48 4.45 7.23
N ALA A 102 -26.29 4.90 6.26
CA ALA A 102 -26.83 6.25 6.32
C ALA A 102 -27.65 6.38 7.62
N GLU A 103 -27.36 7.40 8.43
CA GLU A 103 -28.27 7.77 9.51
C GLU A 103 -29.58 8.23 8.84
N GLU A 104 -30.67 7.51 9.08
CA GLU A 104 -32.02 7.83 8.57
C GLU A 104 -32.58 9.11 9.19
#